data_AF-A0A6J7QN36-F1
#
_entry.id   AF-A0A6J7QN36-F1
#
_cell.length_a   1.000
_cell.length_b   1.000
_cell.length_c   1.000
_cell.angle_alpha   90.00
_cell.angle_beta   90.00
_cell.angle_gamma   90.00
#
_symmetry.space_group_name_H-M   'P 1'
#
loop_
_entity.id
_entity.type
_entity.pdbx_description
1 polymer ?
#
loop_
_entity_poly.entity_id
_entity_poly.type
_entity_poly.pdbx_seq_one_letter_code
_entity_poly.pdbx_strand_id
1 'polypeptide(L)'
;MSPGTNAEALAEVLQIAQETKAQVHVEHIISTGGTFTMAQSLKTLNSARNDGISVTACMYPYNYWATYLASARFNDGWQERFHISYKDLAIVGTGERLNASTFAKYKKQNSLCAAFAIPESDVREALQTPWVMLGSDAILEPGNKNHPRSTGCFARGVGRYVREEKVLDLMPALAKATILPAQLTEKGAPIMRQKGRMQKGADADVTIFDPKTLLDLSTVENPGVESKGVKYVLISGQVVRNPNGNQTSVRPGLPVTRQKASV
;
A
#
# COMPACT_ATOMS: atom_id res chain seq x y z
N MET A 1 19.79 -21.58 -3.41
CA MET A 1 20.16 -20.37 -4.17
C MET A 1 19.18 -19.28 -3.79
N SER A 2 19.62 -18.03 -3.64
CA SER A 2 18.68 -16.92 -3.41
C SER A 2 17.77 -16.75 -4.63
N PRO A 3 16.47 -16.46 -4.46
CA PRO A 3 15.56 -16.27 -5.58
C PRO A 3 16.01 -15.08 -6.44
N GLY A 4 16.08 -15.27 -7.75
CA GLY A 4 16.42 -14.24 -8.73
C GLY A 4 15.19 -13.58 -9.35
N THR A 5 14.02 -14.21 -9.24
CA THR A 5 12.74 -13.75 -9.77
C THR A 5 11.67 -13.69 -8.69
N ASN A 6 10.59 -12.95 -8.97
CA ASN A 6 9.42 -12.91 -8.08
C ASN A 6 8.74 -14.28 -7.96
N ALA A 7 8.72 -15.07 -9.04
CA ALA A 7 8.16 -16.42 -9.01
C ALA A 7 8.93 -17.35 -8.07
N GLU A 8 10.27 -17.30 -8.10
CA GLU A 8 11.12 -18.06 -7.18
C GLU A 8 10.96 -17.59 -5.73
N ALA A 9 10.85 -16.28 -5.50
CA ALA A 9 10.62 -15.73 -4.16
C ALA A 9 9.27 -16.15 -3.58
N LEU A 10 8.22 -16.19 -4.41
CA LEU A 10 6.92 -16.71 -4.01
C LEU A 10 6.98 -18.21 -3.73
N ALA A 11 7.69 -18.99 -4.55
CA ALA A 11 7.86 -20.42 -4.32
C ALA A 11 8.60 -20.69 -3.00
N GLU A 12 9.67 -19.95 -2.70
CA GLU A 12 10.44 -20.07 -1.46
C GLU A 12 9.57 -19.79 -0.22
N VAL A 13 8.86 -18.65 -0.18
CA VAL A 13 8.04 -18.31 0.99
C VAL A 13 6.87 -19.28 1.18
N LEU A 14 6.30 -19.80 0.09
CA LEU A 14 5.22 -20.79 0.14
C LEU A 14 5.72 -22.15 0.63
N GLN A 15 6.93 -22.57 0.22
CA GLN A 15 7.57 -23.77 0.75
C GLN A 15 7.77 -23.65 2.27
N ILE A 16 8.33 -22.52 2.73
CA ILE A 16 8.51 -22.26 4.17
C ILE A 16 7.17 -22.33 4.90
N ALA A 17 6.11 -21.74 4.34
CA ALA A 17 4.78 -21.78 4.92
C ALA A 17 4.18 -23.19 4.98
N GLN A 18 4.44 -24.02 3.96
CA GLN A 18 3.99 -25.40 3.92
C GLN A 18 4.65 -26.25 5.02
N GLU A 19 5.95 -26.05 5.24
CA GLU A 19 6.76 -26.75 6.25
C GLU A 19 6.41 -26.29 7.68
N THR A 20 6.26 -24.98 7.89
CA THR A 20 6.10 -24.37 9.23
C THR A 20 4.65 -24.15 9.65
N LYS A 21 3.70 -24.20 8.71
CA LYS A 21 2.31 -23.76 8.86
C LYS A 21 2.17 -22.27 9.22
N ALA A 22 3.22 -21.48 9.02
CA ALA A 22 3.17 -20.04 9.23
C ALA A 22 2.21 -19.37 8.23
N GLN A 23 1.58 -18.28 8.68
CA GLN A 23 0.84 -17.40 7.79
C GLN A 23 1.82 -16.54 6.97
N VAL A 24 1.52 -16.38 5.68
CA VAL A 24 2.28 -15.53 4.77
C VAL A 24 1.50 -14.27 4.47
N HIS A 25 2.17 -13.13 4.53
CA HIS A 25 1.69 -11.86 3.99
C HIS A 25 2.69 -11.35 2.98
N VAL A 26 2.30 -11.29 1.71
CA VAL A 26 3.12 -10.73 0.63
C VAL A 26 2.94 -9.22 0.61
N GLU A 27 3.95 -8.50 1.07
CA GLU A 27 3.95 -7.04 1.07
C GLU A 27 3.96 -6.49 -0.36
N HIS A 28 3.21 -5.41 -0.56
CA HIS A 28 3.18 -4.57 -1.77
C HIS A 28 3.37 -5.35 -3.09
N ILE A 29 2.51 -6.33 -3.35
CA ILE A 29 2.67 -7.35 -4.41
C ILE A 29 2.90 -6.75 -5.80
N ILE A 30 2.33 -5.57 -6.09
CA ILE A 30 2.48 -4.86 -7.37
C ILE A 30 3.89 -4.31 -7.63
N SER A 31 4.74 -4.15 -6.60
CA SER A 31 6.05 -3.49 -6.72
C SER A 31 7.16 -4.40 -7.23
N THR A 32 7.22 -5.60 -6.65
CA THR A 32 8.26 -6.60 -6.93
C THR A 32 7.74 -8.03 -6.86
N GLY A 33 6.53 -8.26 -6.37
CA GLY A 33 5.94 -9.60 -6.24
C GLY A 33 5.22 -10.09 -7.50
N GLY A 34 4.75 -9.18 -8.35
CA GLY A 34 3.98 -9.51 -9.55
C GLY A 34 4.05 -8.48 -10.66
N THR A 35 4.99 -7.54 -10.62
CA THR A 35 5.18 -6.61 -11.75
C THR A 35 5.47 -7.40 -13.03
N PHE A 36 4.75 -7.07 -14.11
CA PHE A 36 4.68 -7.77 -15.40
C PHE A 36 4.16 -9.22 -15.36
N THR A 37 3.87 -9.75 -14.17
CA THR A 37 3.53 -11.18 -13.97
C THR A 37 2.37 -11.37 -13.00
N MET A 38 1.54 -10.34 -12.81
CA MET A 38 0.56 -10.28 -11.72
C MET A 38 -0.42 -11.46 -11.76
N ALA A 39 -1.00 -11.74 -12.93
CA ALA A 39 -1.86 -12.90 -13.15
C ALA A 39 -1.23 -14.22 -12.69
N GLN A 40 0.05 -14.43 -13.03
CA GLN A 40 0.77 -15.65 -12.65
C GLN A 40 1.05 -15.68 -11.15
N SER A 41 1.48 -14.56 -10.55
CA SER A 41 1.68 -14.44 -9.10
C SER A 41 0.39 -14.72 -8.33
N LEU A 42 -0.72 -14.10 -8.72
CA LEU A 42 -2.03 -14.30 -8.11
C LEU A 42 -2.52 -15.73 -8.29
N LYS A 43 -2.31 -16.35 -9.46
CA LYS A 43 -2.63 -17.76 -9.69
C LYS A 43 -1.86 -18.68 -8.73
N THR A 44 -0.56 -18.46 -8.57
CA THR A 44 0.28 -19.22 -7.63
C THR A 44 -0.23 -19.07 -6.19
N LEU A 45 -0.51 -17.84 -5.75
CA LEU A 45 -1.00 -17.57 -4.39
C LEU A 45 -2.41 -18.12 -4.15
N ASN A 46 -3.29 -18.07 -5.16
CA ASN A 46 -4.61 -18.69 -5.10
C ASN A 46 -4.52 -20.22 -4.99
N SER A 47 -3.61 -20.86 -5.73
CA SER A 47 -3.37 -22.31 -5.59
C SER A 47 -2.95 -22.65 -4.16
N ALA A 48 -1.97 -21.94 -3.62
CA ALA A 48 -1.52 -22.14 -2.24
C ALA A 48 -2.65 -21.95 -1.21
N ARG A 49 -3.52 -20.95 -1.40
CA ARG A 49 -4.71 -20.74 -0.56
C ARG A 49 -5.70 -21.90 -0.65
N ASN A 50 -5.92 -22.45 -1.84
CA ASN A 50 -6.78 -23.62 -2.05
C ASN A 50 -6.19 -24.88 -1.40
N ASP A 51 -4.86 -24.98 -1.35
CA ASP A 51 -4.13 -26.05 -0.66
C ASP A 51 -4.06 -25.85 0.87
N GLY A 52 -4.76 -24.84 1.40
CA GLY A 52 -4.90 -24.58 2.84
C GLY A 52 -3.79 -23.72 3.45
N ILE A 53 -2.87 -23.18 2.64
CA ILE A 53 -1.85 -22.25 3.13
C ILE A 53 -2.51 -20.89 3.41
N SER A 54 -2.29 -20.36 4.62
CA SER A 54 -2.81 -19.04 4.98
C SER A 54 -1.96 -17.94 4.35
N VAL A 55 -2.35 -17.50 3.15
CA VAL A 55 -1.61 -16.48 2.37
C VAL A 55 -2.45 -15.24 2.19
N THR A 56 -1.91 -14.06 2.42
CA THR A 56 -2.52 -12.77 2.08
C THR A 56 -1.53 -11.88 1.36
N ALA A 57 -1.97 -10.75 0.81
CA ALA A 57 -1.08 -9.74 0.24
C ALA A 57 -1.65 -8.34 0.42
N CYS A 58 -0.82 -7.32 0.29
CA CYS A 58 -1.24 -5.93 0.22
C CYS A 58 -0.69 -5.23 -1.04
N MET A 59 -1.25 -4.06 -1.34
CA MET A 59 -0.78 -3.16 -2.40
C MET A 59 -1.11 -1.70 -2.10
N TYR A 60 -0.40 -0.77 -2.73
CA TYR A 60 -0.80 0.63 -2.86
C TYR A 60 -1.28 0.90 -4.29
N PRO A 61 -2.31 1.72 -4.54
CA PRO A 61 -2.93 1.83 -5.86
C PRO A 61 -2.19 2.83 -6.78
N TYR A 62 -0.89 2.61 -7.00
CA TYR A 62 -0.07 3.42 -7.91
C TYR A 62 0.67 2.52 -8.90
N ASN A 63 0.84 3.01 -10.12
CA ASN A 63 1.58 2.35 -11.19
C ASN A 63 3.08 2.68 -11.17
N TYR A 64 3.59 3.10 -10.01
CA TYR A 64 4.99 3.40 -9.78
C TYR A 64 5.31 3.14 -8.31
N TRP A 65 6.58 2.89 -8.03
CA TRP A 65 7.13 2.80 -6.67
C TRP A 65 8.11 3.93 -6.44
N ALA A 66 8.56 4.14 -5.19
CA ALA A 66 9.61 5.09 -4.89
C ALA A 66 10.59 4.50 -3.89
N THR A 67 11.87 4.77 -4.12
CA THR A 67 12.94 4.39 -3.20
C THR A 67 14.16 5.28 -3.43
N TYR A 68 15.16 5.10 -2.59
CA TYR A 68 16.41 5.83 -2.63
C TYR A 68 17.30 5.41 -3.79
N LEU A 69 17.86 6.37 -4.53
CA LEU A 69 18.68 6.09 -5.72
C LEU A 69 19.97 5.33 -5.43
N ALA A 70 20.50 5.36 -4.20
CA ALA A 70 21.65 4.53 -3.81
C ALA A 70 21.27 3.10 -3.41
N SER A 71 19.98 2.73 -3.42
CA SER A 71 19.54 1.37 -3.09
C SER A 71 19.94 0.35 -4.16
N ALA A 72 19.95 -0.93 -3.76
CA ALA A 72 20.27 -2.05 -4.64
C ALA A 72 19.32 -2.18 -5.86
N ARG A 73 18.14 -1.53 -5.81
CA ARG A 73 17.25 -1.46 -6.99
C ARG A 73 17.95 -0.84 -8.19
N PHE A 74 18.83 0.13 -7.98
CA PHE A 74 19.52 0.86 -9.04
C PHE A 74 20.96 0.36 -9.27
N ASN A 75 21.26 -0.88 -8.88
CA ASN A 75 22.48 -1.58 -9.28
C ASN A 75 22.44 -1.94 -10.78
N ASP A 76 23.56 -2.40 -11.31
CA ASP A 76 23.70 -2.73 -12.73
C ASP A 76 22.58 -3.68 -13.21
N GLY A 77 22.11 -3.43 -14.43
CA GLY A 77 20.99 -4.15 -15.05
C GLY A 77 19.59 -3.71 -14.59
N TRP A 78 19.45 -2.61 -13.84
CA TRP A 78 18.14 -2.17 -13.35
C TRP A 78 17.17 -1.78 -14.47
N GLN A 79 17.67 -1.23 -15.58
CA GLN A 79 16.85 -0.79 -16.70
C GLN A 79 16.16 -1.99 -17.36
N GLU A 80 16.93 -3.06 -17.61
CA GLU A 80 16.45 -4.31 -18.15
C GLU A 80 15.53 -5.01 -17.15
N ARG A 81 15.93 -5.08 -15.87
CA ARG A 81 15.15 -5.75 -14.81
C ARG A 81 13.75 -5.15 -14.62
N PHE A 82 13.64 -3.82 -14.71
CA PHE A 82 12.39 -3.10 -14.45
C PHE A 82 11.71 -2.57 -15.71
N HIS A 83 12.30 -2.83 -16.89
CA HIS A 83 11.77 -2.42 -18.18
C HIS A 83 11.54 -0.89 -18.26
N ILE A 84 12.48 -0.13 -17.71
CA ILE A 84 12.43 1.34 -17.62
C ILE A 84 13.78 1.96 -17.97
N SER A 85 13.78 3.26 -18.21
CA SER A 85 14.98 4.07 -18.48
C SER A 85 15.01 5.30 -17.58
N TYR A 86 16.04 6.14 -17.69
CA TYR A 86 16.15 7.35 -16.88
C TYR A 86 14.93 8.28 -17.01
N LYS A 87 14.29 8.35 -18.18
CA LYS A 87 13.11 9.21 -18.42
C LYS A 87 11.88 8.76 -17.60
N ASP A 88 11.84 7.50 -17.19
CA ASP A 88 10.76 6.90 -16.43
C ASP A 88 10.98 7.07 -14.91
N LEU A 89 12.02 7.82 -14.53
CA LEU A 89 12.32 8.21 -13.16
C LEU A 89 11.92 9.67 -12.93
N ALA A 90 11.49 10.00 -11.71
CA ALA A 90 11.20 11.37 -11.31
C ALA A 90 11.63 11.62 -9.86
N ILE A 91 12.28 12.76 -9.60
CA ILE A 91 12.66 13.15 -8.24
C ILE A 91 11.43 13.58 -7.45
N VAL A 92 11.24 12.94 -6.30
CA VAL A 92 10.14 13.25 -5.38
C VAL A 92 10.31 14.65 -4.81
N GLY A 93 9.22 15.43 -4.80
CA GLY A 93 9.18 16.83 -4.37
C GLY A 93 9.51 17.85 -5.46
N THR A 94 9.91 17.41 -6.66
CA THR A 94 10.20 18.31 -7.79
C THR A 94 9.56 17.86 -9.10
N GLY A 95 9.35 16.56 -9.28
CA GLY A 95 8.89 15.98 -10.55
C GLY A 95 9.96 15.91 -11.63
N GLU A 96 11.21 16.31 -11.34
CA GLU A 96 12.28 16.35 -12.34
C GLU A 96 12.51 14.96 -12.94
N ARG A 97 12.30 14.83 -14.25
CA ARG A 97 12.62 13.62 -15.02
C ARG A 97 14.12 13.48 -15.23
N LEU A 98 14.63 12.27 -15.14
CA LEU A 98 16.07 12.03 -15.14
C LEU A 98 16.62 11.72 -16.54
N ASN A 99 17.92 12.00 -16.70
CA ASN A 99 18.79 11.47 -17.73
C ASN A 99 20.03 10.86 -17.06
N ALA A 100 20.97 10.30 -17.81
CA ALA A 100 22.15 9.66 -17.24
C ALA A 100 22.97 10.59 -16.32
N SER A 101 23.10 11.86 -16.68
CA SER A 101 23.86 12.85 -15.90
C SER A 101 23.15 13.22 -14.61
N THR A 102 21.85 13.57 -14.68
CA THR A 102 21.07 13.94 -13.49
C THR A 102 20.84 12.74 -12.57
N PHE A 103 20.69 11.53 -13.11
CA PHE A 103 20.67 10.30 -12.34
C PHE A 103 21.96 10.10 -11.53
N ALA A 104 23.13 10.25 -12.15
CA ALA A 104 24.41 10.11 -11.44
C ALA A 104 24.56 11.14 -10.32
N LYS A 105 24.10 12.39 -10.55
CA LYS A 105 24.05 13.45 -9.52
C LYS A 105 23.15 13.04 -8.34
N TYR A 106 21.89 12.70 -8.60
CA TYR A 106 20.92 12.40 -7.54
C TYR A 106 21.19 11.07 -6.83
N LYS A 107 21.82 10.10 -7.51
CA LYS A 107 22.31 8.86 -6.89
C LYS A 107 23.38 9.14 -5.83
N LYS A 108 24.33 10.04 -6.09
CA LYS A 108 25.33 10.46 -5.09
C LYS A 108 24.71 11.17 -3.89
N GLN A 109 23.62 11.91 -4.11
CA GLN A 109 22.86 12.59 -3.06
C GLN A 109 21.90 11.66 -2.30
N ASN A 110 21.80 10.40 -2.73
CA ASN A 110 20.83 9.42 -2.26
C ASN A 110 19.39 9.97 -2.24
N SER A 111 18.99 10.67 -3.29
CA SER A 111 17.66 11.27 -3.35
C SER A 111 16.55 10.22 -3.50
N LEU A 112 15.38 10.52 -2.94
CA LEU A 112 14.17 9.71 -3.13
C LEU A 112 13.64 9.91 -4.54
N CYS A 113 13.43 8.81 -5.26
CA CYS A 113 13.01 8.82 -6.66
C CYS A 113 11.81 7.90 -6.87
N ALA A 114 10.80 8.40 -7.60
CA ALA A 114 9.71 7.60 -8.12
C ALA A 114 10.16 6.93 -9.43
N ALA A 115 9.80 5.66 -9.63
CA ALA A 115 10.09 4.88 -10.82
C ALA A 115 8.80 4.28 -11.39
N PHE A 116 8.46 4.69 -12.61
CA PHE A 116 7.21 4.35 -13.30
C PHE A 116 7.34 3.00 -14.01
N ALA A 117 7.41 1.95 -13.21
CA ALA A 117 7.78 0.60 -13.65
C ALA A 117 6.64 -0.42 -13.55
N ILE A 118 5.45 -0.04 -13.08
CA ILE A 118 4.36 -0.99 -12.84
C ILE A 118 3.30 -0.82 -13.93
N PRO A 119 2.98 -1.86 -14.70
CA PRO A 119 1.85 -1.84 -15.61
C PRO A 119 0.53 -1.52 -14.87
N GLU A 120 -0.29 -0.65 -15.46
CA GLU A 120 -1.61 -0.33 -14.91
C GLU A 120 -2.52 -1.57 -14.83
N SER A 121 -2.35 -2.53 -15.76
CA SER A 121 -3.05 -3.83 -15.73
C SER A 121 -2.80 -4.59 -14.43
N ASP A 122 -1.55 -4.60 -13.94
CA ASP A 122 -1.18 -5.33 -12.73
C ASP A 122 -1.81 -4.70 -11.49
N VAL A 123 -1.90 -3.36 -11.47
CA VAL A 123 -2.57 -2.62 -10.40
C VAL A 123 -4.06 -2.98 -10.37
N ARG A 124 -4.73 -2.99 -11.54
CA ARG A 124 -6.15 -3.33 -11.65
C ARG A 124 -6.41 -4.78 -11.24
N GLU A 125 -5.59 -5.72 -11.69
CA GLU A 125 -5.75 -7.14 -11.38
C GLU A 125 -5.56 -7.43 -9.88
N ALA A 126 -4.55 -6.82 -9.26
CA ALA A 126 -4.35 -6.90 -7.82
C ALA A 126 -5.52 -6.28 -7.04
N LEU A 127 -6.05 -5.12 -7.48
CA LEU A 127 -7.22 -4.49 -6.86
C LEU A 127 -8.47 -5.38 -6.94
N GLN A 128 -8.70 -6.03 -8.08
CA GLN A 128 -9.85 -6.91 -8.29
C GLN A 128 -9.78 -8.21 -7.48
N THR A 129 -8.58 -8.62 -7.05
CA THR A 129 -8.41 -9.85 -6.26
C THR A 129 -8.98 -9.70 -4.85
N PRO A 130 -10.01 -10.46 -4.42
CA PRO A 130 -10.75 -10.16 -3.19
C PRO A 130 -9.93 -10.08 -1.91
N TRP A 131 -8.91 -10.92 -1.76
CA TRP A 131 -8.09 -11.03 -0.55
C TRP A 131 -6.84 -10.15 -0.52
N VAL A 132 -6.57 -9.39 -1.58
CA VAL A 132 -5.48 -8.40 -1.63
C VAL A 132 -5.94 -7.10 -0.96
N MET A 133 -5.23 -6.66 0.07
CA MET A 133 -5.55 -5.48 0.88
C MET A 133 -4.93 -4.19 0.33
N LEU A 134 -5.43 -3.04 0.80
CA LEU A 134 -4.78 -1.75 0.60
C LEU A 134 -3.82 -1.46 1.76
N GLY A 135 -2.56 -1.16 1.41
CA GLY A 135 -1.52 -0.72 2.33
C GLY A 135 -0.70 0.37 1.67
N SER A 136 -0.51 1.52 2.33
CA SER A 136 0.14 2.68 1.71
C SER A 136 1.61 2.46 1.39
N ASP A 137 2.32 1.60 2.13
CA ASP A 137 3.78 1.46 2.04
C ASP A 137 4.47 2.85 2.20
N ALA A 138 3.91 3.67 3.08
CA ALA A 138 4.38 5.04 3.29
C ALA A 138 5.80 5.04 3.88
N ILE A 139 6.74 5.66 3.18
CA ILE A 139 7.97 6.17 3.79
C ILE A 139 7.60 7.52 4.41
N LEU A 140 7.92 7.73 5.68
CA LEU A 140 7.61 8.95 6.42
C LEU A 140 8.90 9.75 6.68
N GLU A 141 9.25 10.60 5.73
CA GLU A 141 10.35 11.56 5.84
C GLU A 141 9.88 12.91 6.39
N PRO A 142 10.76 13.65 7.10
CA PRO A 142 10.51 15.02 7.50
C PRO A 142 10.10 15.91 6.32
N GLY A 143 9.18 16.85 6.57
CA GLY A 143 8.73 17.81 5.57
C GLY A 143 7.80 17.24 4.48
N ASN A 144 7.19 16.07 4.72
CA ASN A 144 6.23 15.43 3.83
C ASN A 144 6.76 15.10 2.42
N LYS A 145 8.09 15.03 2.25
CA LYS A 145 8.75 14.64 0.99
C LYS A 145 8.74 13.12 0.82
N ASN A 146 7.55 12.58 0.59
CA ASN A 146 7.30 11.13 0.57
C ASN A 146 6.84 10.66 -0.81
N HIS A 147 6.64 9.36 -1.00
CA HIS A 147 5.87 8.92 -2.16
C HIS A 147 4.40 9.38 -2.02
N PRO A 148 3.72 9.79 -3.11
CA PRO A 148 2.30 10.16 -3.08
C PRO A 148 1.34 9.16 -2.41
N ARG A 149 1.71 7.88 -2.36
CA ARG A 149 0.95 6.84 -1.66
C ARG A 149 0.82 7.09 -0.15
N SER A 150 1.70 7.89 0.45
CA SER A 150 1.63 8.21 1.88
C SER A 150 0.36 9.00 2.26
N THR A 151 -0.10 9.91 1.40
CA THR A 151 -1.26 10.80 1.65
C THR A 151 -2.47 10.45 0.79
N GLY A 152 -2.24 9.78 -0.35
CA GLY A 152 -3.24 9.50 -1.36
C GLY A 152 -3.76 8.06 -1.44
N CYS A 153 -3.08 7.06 -0.86
CA CYS A 153 -3.37 5.63 -1.11
C CYS A 153 -4.86 5.27 -1.04
N PHE A 154 -5.51 5.51 0.10
CA PHE A 154 -6.91 5.11 0.29
C PHE A 154 -7.89 5.96 -0.55
N ALA A 155 -7.63 7.27 -0.68
CA ALA A 155 -8.45 8.15 -1.50
C ALA A 155 -8.33 7.83 -3.00
N ARG A 156 -7.15 7.41 -3.46
CA ARG A 156 -6.94 6.94 -4.83
C ARG A 156 -7.62 5.61 -5.10
N GLY A 157 -7.54 4.68 -4.14
CA GLY A 157 -8.26 3.40 -4.22
C GLY A 157 -9.77 3.58 -4.42
N VAL A 158 -10.39 4.55 -3.73
CA VAL A 158 -11.82 4.83 -3.89
C VAL A 158 -12.11 5.81 -5.04
N GLY A 159 -11.49 6.98 -5.04
CA GLY A 159 -11.76 8.04 -6.02
C GLY A 159 -11.45 7.60 -7.46
N ARG A 160 -10.23 7.12 -7.69
CA ARG A 160 -9.81 6.70 -9.04
C ARG A 160 -10.35 5.33 -9.39
N TYR A 161 -10.09 4.31 -8.57
CA TYR A 161 -10.38 2.93 -8.97
C TYR A 161 -11.83 2.47 -8.75
N VAL A 162 -12.57 3.04 -7.78
CA VAL A 162 -14.02 2.75 -7.63
C VAL A 162 -14.87 3.71 -8.46
N ARG A 163 -14.73 5.03 -8.24
CA ARG A 163 -15.65 6.00 -8.86
C ARG A 163 -15.35 6.24 -10.34
N GLU A 164 -14.09 6.52 -10.70
CA GLU A 164 -13.72 6.95 -12.05
C GLU A 164 -13.55 5.77 -13.01
N GLU A 165 -12.72 4.79 -12.65
CA GLU A 165 -12.37 3.66 -13.52
C GLU A 165 -13.27 2.43 -13.32
N LYS A 166 -14.07 2.37 -12.25
CA LYS A 166 -15.00 1.25 -11.95
C LYS A 166 -14.34 -0.13 -11.97
N VAL A 167 -13.10 -0.22 -11.47
CA VAL A 167 -12.31 -1.45 -11.40
C VAL A 167 -12.89 -2.44 -10.38
N LEU A 168 -13.46 -1.91 -9.30
CA LEU A 168 -14.14 -2.65 -8.24
C LEU A 168 -15.23 -1.79 -7.59
N ASP A 169 -16.17 -2.43 -6.91
CA ASP A 169 -17.22 -1.74 -6.17
C ASP A 169 -16.71 -1.12 -4.86
N LEU A 170 -17.48 -0.16 -4.33
CA LEU A 170 -17.12 0.57 -3.11
C LEU A 170 -16.95 -0.36 -1.90
N MET A 171 -17.87 -1.29 -1.67
CA MET A 171 -17.82 -2.15 -0.48
C MET A 171 -16.60 -3.09 -0.47
N PRO A 172 -16.24 -3.78 -1.58
CA PRO A 172 -14.96 -4.46 -1.70
C PRO A 172 -13.75 -3.55 -1.46
N ALA A 173 -13.73 -2.33 -2.01
CA ALA A 173 -12.63 -1.39 -1.78
C ALA A 173 -12.49 -1.00 -0.30
N LEU A 174 -13.60 -0.73 0.39
CA LEU A 174 -13.60 -0.43 1.82
C LEU A 174 -13.17 -1.63 2.66
N ALA A 175 -13.57 -2.84 2.28
CA ALA A 175 -13.17 -4.05 3.00
C ALA A 175 -11.64 -4.24 3.01
N LYS A 176 -10.97 -3.92 1.89
CA LYS A 176 -9.51 -3.97 1.74
C LYS A 176 -8.75 -3.00 2.64
N ALA A 177 -9.41 -1.97 3.15
CA ALA A 177 -8.83 -0.97 4.06
C ALA A 177 -9.36 -1.08 5.50
N THR A 178 -10.33 -1.96 5.78
CA THR A 178 -11.00 -2.04 7.09
C THR A 178 -11.03 -3.48 7.62
N ILE A 179 -11.99 -4.29 7.20
CA ILE A 179 -12.22 -5.62 7.77
C ILE A 179 -11.13 -6.63 7.41
N LEU A 180 -10.57 -6.57 6.20
CA LEU A 180 -9.54 -7.54 5.78
C LEU A 180 -8.24 -7.39 6.59
N PRO A 181 -7.68 -6.17 6.80
CA PRO A 181 -6.55 -5.99 7.71
C PRO A 181 -6.86 -6.38 9.17
N ALA A 182 -8.08 -6.13 9.65
CA ALA A 182 -8.49 -6.53 10.99
C ALA A 182 -8.52 -8.07 11.15
N GLN A 183 -9.07 -8.78 10.15
CA GLN A 183 -9.11 -10.23 10.12
C GLN A 183 -7.73 -10.88 9.95
N LEU A 184 -6.82 -10.24 9.21
CA LEU A 184 -5.43 -10.68 9.10
C LEU A 184 -4.77 -10.74 10.49
N THR A 185 -4.97 -9.70 11.29
CA THR A 185 -4.21 -9.49 12.53
C THR A 185 -4.89 -10.02 13.79
N GLU A 186 -6.20 -10.30 13.77
CA GLU A 186 -6.97 -10.68 14.98
C GLU A 186 -6.55 -12.00 15.64
N LYS A 187 -5.86 -12.89 14.92
CA LYS A 187 -5.24 -14.09 15.52
C LYS A 187 -4.07 -13.73 16.43
N GLY A 188 -3.23 -12.78 16.01
CA GLY A 188 -2.08 -12.29 16.77
C GLY A 188 -2.42 -11.20 17.78
N ALA A 189 -3.47 -10.41 17.52
CA ALA A 189 -3.95 -9.33 18.36
C ALA A 189 -5.48 -9.41 18.50
N PRO A 190 -6.02 -10.17 19.47
CA PRO A 190 -7.45 -10.35 19.70
C PRO A 190 -8.30 -9.07 19.73
N ILE A 191 -7.72 -7.93 20.13
CA ILE A 191 -8.38 -6.63 20.12
C ILE A 191 -8.84 -6.20 18.71
N MET A 192 -8.16 -6.67 17.66
CA MET A 192 -8.55 -6.39 16.26
C MET A 192 -9.90 -7.00 15.88
N ARG A 193 -10.43 -7.96 16.66
CA ARG A 193 -11.82 -8.45 16.49
C ARG A 193 -12.87 -7.37 16.72
N GLN A 194 -12.52 -6.31 17.45
CA GLN A 194 -13.40 -5.16 17.71
C GLN A 194 -13.15 -4.01 16.72
N LYS A 195 -12.26 -4.18 15.73
CA LYS A 195 -11.86 -3.14 14.78
C LYS A 195 -12.24 -3.49 13.34
N GLY A 196 -12.19 -2.47 12.48
CA GLY A 196 -12.43 -2.60 11.04
C GLY A 196 -13.87 -2.94 10.64
N ARG A 197 -14.85 -2.73 11.52
CA ARG A 197 -16.26 -3.08 11.30
C ARG A 197 -17.22 -2.09 11.98
N MET A 198 -18.33 -1.80 11.32
CA MET A 198 -19.42 -0.96 11.86
C MET A 198 -20.46 -1.86 12.56
N GLN A 199 -20.24 -2.17 13.83
CA GLN A 199 -21.08 -3.09 14.60
C GLN A 199 -21.15 -2.67 16.08
N LYS A 200 -22.27 -2.94 16.76
CA LYS A 200 -22.38 -2.74 18.21
C LYS A 200 -21.28 -3.50 18.94
N GLY A 201 -20.54 -2.82 19.82
CA GLY A 201 -19.42 -3.38 20.58
C GLY A 201 -18.06 -3.33 19.87
N ALA A 202 -18.00 -2.86 18.63
CA ALA A 202 -16.74 -2.49 17.97
C ALA A 202 -16.26 -1.10 18.42
N ASP A 203 -14.96 -0.86 18.30
CA ASP A 203 -14.37 0.45 18.53
C ASP A 203 -14.92 1.47 17.53
N ALA A 204 -15.18 2.69 18.01
CA ALA A 204 -15.65 3.80 17.18
C ALA A 204 -14.50 4.44 16.37
N ASP A 205 -13.80 3.63 15.59
CA ASP A 205 -12.81 4.01 14.59
C ASP A 205 -13.54 4.23 13.25
N VAL A 206 -13.94 5.48 12.97
CA VAL A 206 -14.89 5.82 11.90
C VAL A 206 -14.35 6.93 11.02
N THR A 207 -14.40 6.72 9.70
CA THR A 207 -14.12 7.74 8.69
C THR A 207 -15.40 8.14 7.99
N ILE A 208 -15.74 9.43 8.05
CA ILE A 208 -16.86 10.02 7.31
C ILE A 208 -16.30 10.75 6.11
N PHE A 209 -16.66 10.31 4.90
CA PHE A 209 -16.19 10.89 3.64
C PHE A 209 -17.32 10.93 2.63
N ASP A 210 -17.16 11.75 1.59
CA ASP A 210 -18.08 11.79 0.46
C ASP A 210 -17.51 10.99 -0.72
N PRO A 211 -18.11 9.85 -1.10
CA PRO A 211 -17.60 9.00 -2.17
C PRO A 211 -17.58 9.71 -3.54
N LYS A 212 -18.42 10.74 -3.73
CA LYS A 212 -18.47 11.51 -4.98
C LYS A 212 -17.31 12.49 -5.12
N THR A 213 -16.68 12.89 -4.01
CA THR A 213 -15.64 13.92 -3.99
C THR A 213 -14.31 13.47 -3.41
N LEU A 214 -14.24 12.24 -2.87
CA LEU A 214 -13.00 11.64 -2.37
C LEU A 214 -11.94 11.56 -3.48
N LEU A 215 -10.81 12.23 -3.31
CA LEU A 215 -9.81 12.39 -4.36
C LEU A 215 -8.40 12.48 -3.76
N ASP A 216 -7.49 11.70 -4.33
CA ASP A 216 -6.05 11.84 -4.15
C ASP A 216 -5.56 13.06 -4.93
N LEU A 217 -5.00 14.04 -4.22
CA LEU A 217 -4.39 15.24 -4.79
C LEU A 217 -2.87 15.16 -4.85
N SER A 218 -2.30 14.09 -4.31
CA SER A 218 -0.87 13.94 -4.16
C SER A 218 -0.21 13.58 -5.48
N THR A 219 0.91 14.25 -5.76
CA THR A 219 1.69 14.08 -7.00
C THR A 219 3.16 13.89 -6.67
N VAL A 220 3.98 13.42 -7.62
CA VAL A 220 5.42 13.24 -7.35
C VAL A 220 6.06 14.58 -7.01
N GLU A 221 5.60 15.66 -7.63
CA GLU A 221 5.98 17.05 -7.40
C GLU A 221 5.56 17.51 -6.01
N ASN A 222 4.31 17.21 -5.61
CA ASN A 222 3.73 17.64 -4.34
C ASN A 222 3.15 16.44 -3.57
N PRO A 223 4.01 15.62 -2.93
CA PRO A 223 3.57 14.37 -2.31
C PRO A 223 2.89 14.52 -0.95
N GLY A 224 3.01 15.70 -0.34
CA GLY A 224 2.46 15.99 0.98
C GLY A 224 1.02 16.52 0.98
N VAL A 225 0.39 16.63 -0.18
CA VAL A 225 -0.96 17.22 -0.30
C VAL A 225 -2.00 16.25 0.25
N GLU A 226 -2.82 16.73 1.19
CA GLU A 226 -3.89 15.92 1.75
C GLU A 226 -4.95 15.58 0.70
N SER A 227 -5.51 14.38 0.83
CA SER A 227 -6.67 13.98 0.04
C SER A 227 -7.89 14.86 0.33
N LYS A 228 -8.69 15.14 -0.70
CA LYS A 228 -9.98 15.84 -0.59
C LYS A 228 -11.10 14.84 -0.27
N GLY A 229 -12.16 15.29 0.41
CA GLY A 229 -13.42 14.54 0.55
C GLY A 229 -13.59 13.77 1.87
N VAL A 230 -12.56 13.70 2.72
CA VAL A 230 -12.66 13.18 4.10
C VAL A 230 -13.13 14.30 5.04
N LYS A 231 -14.32 14.15 5.62
CA LYS A 231 -14.98 15.15 6.47
C LYS A 231 -14.65 14.98 7.94
N TYR A 232 -14.74 13.75 8.44
CA TYR A 232 -14.40 13.42 9.82
C TYR A 232 -13.58 12.13 9.89
N VAL A 233 -12.67 12.08 10.85
CA VAL A 233 -12.03 10.84 11.30
C VAL A 233 -12.17 10.80 12.80
N LEU A 234 -12.68 9.68 13.31
CA LEU A 234 -12.81 9.37 14.71
C LEU A 234 -11.94 8.17 15.04
N ILE A 235 -11.24 8.23 16.17
CA ILE A 235 -10.51 7.11 16.73
C ILE A 235 -11.03 6.91 18.14
N SER A 236 -11.52 5.71 18.45
CA SER A 236 -12.19 5.39 19.71
C SER A 236 -13.28 6.40 20.08
N GLY A 237 -14.01 6.90 19.09
CA GLY A 237 -15.10 7.87 19.25
C GLY A 237 -14.67 9.34 19.42
N GLN A 238 -13.37 9.62 19.50
CA GLN A 238 -12.85 10.98 19.59
C GLN A 238 -12.50 11.53 18.21
N VAL A 239 -12.91 12.77 17.93
CA VAL A 239 -12.70 13.43 16.62
C VAL A 239 -11.24 13.86 16.49
N VAL A 240 -10.50 13.20 15.58
CA VAL A 240 -9.09 13.52 15.26
C VAL A 240 -8.96 14.31 13.96
N ARG A 241 -10.00 14.35 13.13
CA ARG A 241 -10.13 15.24 11.97
C ARG A 241 -11.57 15.72 11.85
N ASN A 242 -11.75 17.00 11.53
CA ASN A 242 -13.04 17.62 11.23
C ASN A 242 -12.89 18.58 10.00
N PRO A 243 -13.96 19.29 9.58
CA PRO A 243 -13.87 20.24 8.47
C PRO A 243 -12.87 21.39 8.64
N ASN A 244 -12.42 21.68 9.88
CA ASN A 244 -11.39 22.67 10.17
C ASN A 244 -9.96 22.08 10.13
N GLY A 245 -9.82 20.79 9.81
CA GLY A 245 -8.54 20.09 9.66
C GLY A 245 -8.26 19.06 10.77
N ASN A 246 -6.99 18.64 10.85
CA ASN A 246 -6.53 17.65 11.82
C ASN A 246 -6.44 18.23 13.23
N GLN A 247 -6.99 17.52 14.22
CA GLN A 247 -6.98 17.90 15.63
C GLN A 247 -5.72 17.32 16.30
N THR A 248 -4.56 17.93 16.06
CA THR A 248 -3.24 17.35 16.40
C THR A 248 -2.96 17.18 17.90
N SER A 249 -3.72 17.85 18.76
CA SER A 249 -3.71 17.67 20.22
C SER A 249 -4.50 16.45 20.69
N VAL A 250 -5.41 15.92 19.87
CA VAL A 250 -6.27 14.78 20.21
C VAL A 250 -5.61 13.50 19.72
N ARG A 251 -5.05 12.71 20.64
CA ARG A 251 -4.28 11.48 20.35
C ARG A 251 -4.85 10.27 21.09
N PRO A 252 -6.06 9.81 20.74
CA PRO A 252 -6.78 8.76 21.46
C PRO A 252 -6.31 7.34 21.09
N GLY A 253 -5.36 7.22 20.16
CA GLY A 253 -4.87 5.93 19.68
C GLY A 253 -4.19 5.14 20.79
N LEU A 254 -4.54 3.86 20.90
CA LEU A 254 -3.94 2.92 21.84
C LEU A 254 -3.14 1.85 21.08
N PRO A 255 -2.07 1.31 21.70
CA PRO A 255 -1.35 0.17 21.14
C PRO A 255 -2.28 -1.01 20.88
N VAL A 256 -2.13 -1.65 19.72
CA VAL A 256 -2.78 -2.92 19.40
C VAL A 256 -1.89 -4.05 19.92
N THR A 257 -2.28 -4.64 21.04
CA THR A 257 -1.48 -5.65 21.76
C THR A 257 -2.11 -7.04 21.68
N ARG A 258 -1.27 -8.07 21.87
CA ARG A 258 -1.69 -9.49 21.91
C ARG A 258 -2.55 -9.81 23.15
N GLN A 259 -2.32 -9.13 24.25
CA GLN A 259 -3.14 -9.19 25.46
C GLN A 259 -3.93 -7.90 25.58
N LYS A 260 -5.21 -7.96 25.93
CA LYS A 260 -5.98 -6.77 26.28
C LYS A 260 -5.31 -6.18 27.52
N ALA A 261 -4.82 -4.94 27.46
CA ALA A 261 -4.30 -4.28 28.65
C ALA A 261 -5.41 -4.30 29.71
N SER A 262 -5.11 -4.91 30.86
CA SER A 262 -5.98 -4.79 32.03
C SER A 262 -6.00 -3.32 32.40
N VAL A 263 -7.16 -2.69 32.24
CA VAL A 263 -7.43 -1.35 32.78
C VAL A 263 -7.85 -1.51 34.23
#